data_AF-W2T1S8-F1
#
_entry.id   AF-W2T1S8-F1
#
_cell.length_a   1.000
_cell.length_b   1.000
_cell.length_c   1.000
_cell.angle_alpha   90.00
_cell.angle_beta   90.00
_cell.angle_gamma   90.00
#
_symmetry.space_group_name_H-M   'P 1'
#
loop_
_entity.id
_entity.type
_entity.pdbx_description
1 polymer ?
#
loop_
_entity_poly.entity_id
_entity_poly.type
_entity_poly.pdbx_seq_one_letter_code
_entity_poly.pdbx_strand_id
1 'polypeptide(L)'
;MPGVHTFYDGATFLEPIAKHYGVQVDKINFVLCMFSSLFLAFAYRKFMAPGAVSRQIRVLFPPLIGISFCFFCFGRASKHLLANCLINYAIMYFAPPKHVHRLVFTFCMCYLLFIHFYRWLILTSYYLDITGPMMVAVQK
;
A
#
# COMPACT_ATOMS: atom_id res chain seq x y z
N MET A 1 -9.56 5.18 -16.32
CA MET A 1 -11.03 5.31 -16.31
C MET A 1 -11.48 5.42 -14.86
N PRO A 2 -12.29 6.43 -14.51
CA PRO A 2 -12.89 6.50 -13.17
C PRO A 2 -13.86 5.34 -12.97
N GLY A 3 -13.80 4.66 -11.81
CA GLY A 3 -14.62 3.48 -11.49
C GLY A 3 -14.12 2.72 -10.26
N VAL A 4 -14.80 1.63 -9.88
CA VAL A 4 -14.50 0.82 -8.67
C VAL A 4 -13.04 0.33 -8.62
N HIS A 5 -12.47 -0.03 -9.78
CA HIS A 5 -11.06 -0.42 -9.94
C HIS A 5 -10.04 0.68 -9.56
N THR A 6 -10.49 1.91 -9.29
CA THR A 6 -9.63 2.98 -8.76
C THR A 6 -9.28 2.73 -7.29
N PHE A 7 -10.19 2.08 -6.55
CA PHE A 7 -10.07 1.86 -5.11
C PHE A 7 -9.67 0.43 -4.77
N TYR A 8 -10.18 -0.54 -5.53
CA TYR A 8 -9.89 -1.95 -5.32
C TYR A 8 -9.93 -2.71 -6.64
N ASP A 9 -8.84 -3.42 -6.94
CA ASP A 9 -8.71 -4.30 -8.10
C ASP A 9 -7.82 -5.51 -7.73
N GLY A 10 -7.96 -6.01 -6.50
CA GLY A 10 -7.12 -7.04 -5.90
C GLY A 10 -7.30 -8.43 -6.53
N ALA A 11 -6.45 -9.38 -6.13
CA ALA A 11 -6.48 -10.74 -6.65
C ALA A 11 -7.81 -11.47 -6.35
N THR A 12 -8.37 -12.12 -7.37
CA THR A 12 -9.63 -12.88 -7.28
C THR A 12 -9.42 -14.39 -7.08
N PHE A 13 -8.17 -14.85 -7.09
CA PHE A 13 -7.83 -16.28 -6.96
C PHE A 13 -8.39 -16.94 -5.69
N LEU A 14 -8.56 -16.18 -4.60
CA LEU A 14 -9.09 -16.67 -3.33
C LEU A 14 -10.61 -16.53 -3.19
N GLU A 15 -11.32 -16.14 -4.25
CA GLU A 15 -12.79 -16.08 -4.27
C GLU A 15 -13.50 -17.37 -3.83
N PRO A 16 -13.05 -18.59 -4.21
CA PRO A 16 -13.70 -19.83 -3.77
C PRO A 16 -13.67 -19.98 -2.24
N ILE A 17 -12.54 -19.62 -1.63
CA ILE A 17 -12.35 -19.65 -0.18
C ILE A 17 -13.22 -18.57 0.47
N ALA A 18 -13.24 -17.37 -0.12
CA ALA A 18 -14.07 -16.25 0.34
C ALA A 18 -15.56 -16.61 0.39
N LYS A 19 -16.06 -17.25 -0.68
CA LYS A 19 -17.43 -17.74 -0.76
C LYS A 19 -17.74 -18.81 0.28
N HIS A 20 -16.78 -19.71 0.56
CA HIS A 20 -16.96 -20.76 1.57
C HIS A 20 -17.15 -20.19 2.98
N TYR A 21 -16.39 -19.16 3.34
CA TYR A 21 -16.47 -18.52 4.66
C TYR A 21 -17.48 -17.37 4.74
N GLY A 22 -18.15 -17.01 3.63
CA GLY A 22 -19.10 -15.89 3.58
C GLY A 22 -18.46 -14.52 3.78
N VAL A 23 -17.16 -14.39 3.48
CA VAL A 23 -16.38 -13.15 3.65
C VAL A 23 -16.01 -12.62 2.27
N GLN A 24 -15.83 -11.30 2.15
CA GLN A 24 -15.34 -10.69 0.91
C GLN A 24 -13.84 -11.03 0.69
N VAL A 25 -13.45 -11.21 -0.58
CA VAL A 25 -12.10 -11.69 -0.95
C VAL A 25 -10.98 -10.70 -0.59
N ASP A 26 -11.27 -9.40 -0.58
CA ASP A 26 -10.39 -8.31 -0.15
C ASP A 26 -9.86 -8.51 1.27
N LYS A 27 -10.72 -8.91 2.21
CA LYS A 27 -10.37 -9.16 3.62
C LYS A 27 -9.45 -10.37 3.75
N ILE A 28 -9.74 -11.44 2.99
CA ILE A 28 -8.92 -12.65 2.99
C ILE A 28 -7.54 -12.36 2.40
N ASN A 29 -7.48 -11.64 1.28
CA ASN A 29 -6.21 -11.21 0.68
C ASN A 29 -5.36 -10.42 1.68
N PHE A 30 -5.98 -9.44 2.36
CA PHE A 30 -5.28 -8.61 3.33
C PHE A 30 -4.77 -9.40 4.53
N VAL A 31 -5.60 -10.26 5.12
CA VAL A 31 -5.21 -11.11 6.27
C VAL A 31 -4.10 -12.08 5.89
N LEU A 32 -4.17 -12.68 4.71
CA LEU A 32 -3.14 -13.59 4.21
C LEU A 32 -1.80 -12.86 4.02
N CYS A 33 -1.81 -11.66 3.42
CA CYS A 33 -0.63 -10.83 3.32
C CYS A 33 -0.07 -10.44 4.70
N MET A 34 -0.93 -10.12 5.67
CA MET A 34 -0.52 -9.77 7.03
C MET A 34 0.22 -10.93 7.70
N PHE A 35 -0.36 -12.14 7.75
CA PHE A 35 0.31 -13.30 8.34
C PHE A 35 1.57 -13.73 7.57
N SER A 36 1.52 -13.66 6.23
CA SER A 36 2.70 -13.94 5.40
C SER A 36 3.83 -12.94 5.68
N SER A 37 3.50 -11.66 5.89
CA SER A 37 4.49 -10.63 6.20
C SER A 37 5.22 -10.90 7.52
N LEU A 38 4.53 -11.42 8.53
CA LEU A 38 5.12 -11.82 9.81
C LEU A 38 6.13 -12.96 9.64
N PHE A 39 5.75 -14.00 8.89
CA PHE A 39 6.64 -15.11 8.59
C PHE A 39 7.86 -14.66 7.78
N LEU A 40 7.65 -13.84 6.75
CA LEU A 40 8.72 -13.27 5.94
C LEU A 40 9.64 -12.36 6.75
N ALA A 41 9.12 -11.59 7.71
CA ALA A 41 9.94 -10.76 8.60
C ALA A 41 10.86 -11.62 9.48
N PHE A 42 10.35 -12.74 10.01
CA PHE A 42 11.16 -13.70 10.76
C PHE A 42 12.24 -14.33 9.86
N ALA A 43 11.88 -14.78 8.65
CA ALA A 43 12.82 -15.33 7.69
C ALA A 43 13.89 -14.30 7.28
N TYR A 44 13.49 -13.06 6.98
CA TYR A 44 14.40 -11.96 6.66
C TYR A 44 15.41 -11.72 7.79
N ARG A 45 14.94 -11.66 9.05
CA ARG A 45 15.82 -11.49 10.20
C ARG A 45 16.82 -12.64 10.37
N LYS A 46 16.40 -13.88 10.10
CA LYS A 46 17.23 -15.07 10.25
C LYS A 46 18.26 -15.23 9.12
N PHE A 47 17.86 -15.00 7.87
CA PHE A 47 18.68 -15.31 6.70
C PHE A 47 19.41 -14.11 6.10
N MET A 48 18.92 -12.87 6.31
CA MET A 48 19.52 -11.64 5.78
C MET A 48 20.30 -10.85 6.84
N ALA A 49 21.02 -11.57 7.72
CA ALA A 49 21.87 -10.95 8.73
C ALA A 49 23.02 -10.13 8.10
N PRO A 50 23.53 -9.09 8.79
CA PRO A 50 24.71 -8.34 8.34
C PRO A 50 25.88 -9.29 8.08
N GLY A 51 26.45 -9.27 6.87
CA GLY A 51 27.54 -10.16 6.47
C GLY A 51 27.11 -11.45 5.76
N ALA A 52 25.85 -11.87 5.87
CA ALA A 52 25.33 -13.05 5.15
C ALA A 52 24.89 -12.73 3.72
N VAL A 53 24.44 -11.49 3.46
CA VAL A 53 23.95 -11.03 2.15
C VAL A 53 24.49 -9.65 1.80
N SER A 54 24.53 -9.33 0.50
CA SER A 54 24.87 -7.99 0.00
C SER A 54 23.93 -6.93 0.55
N ARG A 55 24.48 -5.73 0.80
CA ARG A 55 23.72 -4.54 1.20
C ARG A 55 22.58 -4.22 0.22
N GLN A 56 22.80 -4.43 -1.08
CA GLN A 56 21.79 -4.16 -2.10
C GLN A 56 20.56 -5.05 -1.93
N ILE A 57 20.77 -6.37 -1.75
CA ILE A 57 19.67 -7.33 -1.53
C ILE A 57 18.90 -6.97 -0.27
N ARG A 58 19.61 -6.64 0.82
CA ARG A 58 18.99 -6.27 2.09
C ARG A 58 18.11 -5.01 1.98
N VAL A 59 18.49 -4.04 1.15
CA VAL A 59 17.72 -2.81 0.95
C VAL A 59 16.56 -3.00 -0.02
N LEU A 60 16.74 -3.78 -1.08
CA LEU A 60 15.73 -3.95 -2.14
C LEU A 60 14.69 -5.02 -1.82
N PHE A 61 15.02 -6.04 -1.04
CA PHE A 61 14.11 -7.14 -0.75
C PHE A 61 12.82 -6.69 -0.04
N PRO A 62 12.87 -5.92 1.08
CA PRO A 62 11.66 -5.48 1.76
C PRO A 62 10.68 -4.67 0.89
N PRO A 63 11.11 -3.63 0.13
CA PRO A 63 10.20 -2.88 -0.72
C PRO A 63 9.65 -3.73 -1.87
N LEU A 64 10.42 -4.66 -2.45
CA LEU A 64 9.91 -5.54 -3.52
C LEU A 64 8.78 -6.45 -3.02
N ILE A 65 8.93 -7.02 -1.83
CA ILE A 65 7.89 -7.84 -1.20
C ILE A 65 6.67 -6.97 -0.84
N GLY A 66 6.90 -5.79 -0.25
CA GLY A 66 5.83 -4.86 0.11
C GLY A 66 5.01 -4.39 -1.10
N ILE A 67 5.68 -4.08 -2.21
CA ILE A 67 5.02 -3.71 -3.47
C ILE A 67 4.21 -4.90 -4.02
N SER A 68 4.77 -6.11 -3.99
CA SER A 68 4.07 -7.33 -4.39
C SER A 68 2.79 -7.55 -3.56
N PHE A 69 2.84 -7.33 -2.25
CA PHE A 69 1.65 -7.41 -1.39
C PHE A 69 0.63 -6.31 -1.67
N CYS A 70 1.07 -5.08 -1.95
CA CYS A 70 0.15 -4.02 -2.36
C CYS A 70 -0.58 -4.39 -3.65
N PHE A 71 0.14 -4.86 -4.67
CA PHE A 71 -0.47 -5.30 -5.92
C PHE A 71 -1.41 -6.50 -5.72
N PHE A 72 -1.06 -7.45 -4.87
CA PHE A 72 -1.94 -8.58 -4.58
C PHE A 72 -3.24 -8.14 -3.88
N CYS A 73 -3.15 -7.27 -2.87
CA CYS A 73 -4.31 -6.80 -2.11
C CYS A 73 -5.19 -5.80 -2.89
N PHE A 74 -4.58 -4.86 -3.61
CA PHE A 74 -5.27 -3.69 -4.15
C PHE A 74 -5.18 -3.57 -5.68
N GLY A 75 -4.35 -4.37 -6.33
CA GLY A 75 -4.14 -4.35 -7.78
C GLY A 75 -3.73 -3.00 -8.30
N ARG A 76 -4.44 -2.52 -9.33
CA ARG A 76 -4.18 -1.23 -9.99
C ARG A 76 -4.35 -0.03 -9.06
N ALA A 77 -5.11 -0.16 -7.97
CA ALA A 77 -5.27 0.91 -6.98
C ALA A 77 -3.95 1.23 -6.26
N SER A 78 -3.00 0.27 -6.20
CA SER A 78 -1.66 0.45 -5.61
C SER A 78 -0.89 1.66 -6.18
N LYS A 79 -1.22 2.09 -7.41
CA LYS A 79 -0.66 3.30 -8.02
C LYS A 79 -0.83 4.54 -7.14
N HIS A 80 -1.93 4.65 -6.38
CA HIS A 80 -2.19 5.80 -5.51
C HIS A 80 -1.20 5.86 -4.36
N LEU A 81 -0.92 4.72 -3.72
CA LEU A 81 0.06 4.62 -2.66
C LEU A 81 1.48 4.88 -3.19
N LEU A 82 1.84 4.28 -4.33
CA LEU A 82 3.14 4.49 -4.96
C LEU A 82 3.34 5.95 -5.40
N ALA A 83 2.33 6.57 -6.01
CA ALA A 83 2.37 7.98 -6.39
C ALA A 83 2.55 8.87 -5.15
N ASN A 84 1.82 8.60 -4.06
CA ASN A 84 1.98 9.33 -2.81
C ASN A 84 3.43 9.25 -2.30
N CYS A 85 4.02 8.06 -2.26
CA CYS A 85 5.40 7.87 -1.81
C CYS A 85 6.43 8.58 -2.73
N LEU A 86 6.32 8.40 -4.05
CA LEU A 86 7.28 8.94 -5.02
C LEU A 86 7.20 10.47 -5.13
N ILE A 87 6.00 11.05 -5.11
CA ILE A 87 5.83 12.49 -5.15
C ILE A 87 6.36 13.13 -3.86
N ASN A 88 6.10 12.53 -2.70
CA ASN A 88 6.68 13.01 -1.45
C ASN A 88 8.21 12.93 -1.46
N TYR A 89 8.79 11.85 -2.00
CA TYR A 89 10.23 11.75 -2.18
C TYR A 89 10.77 12.86 -3.10
N ALA A 90 10.09 13.14 -4.21
CA ALA A 90 10.46 14.24 -5.10
C ALA A 90 10.38 15.61 -4.39
N ILE A 91 9.31 15.87 -3.63
CA ILE A 91 9.18 17.09 -2.83
C ILE A 91 10.34 17.20 -1.85
N MET A 92 10.68 16.11 -1.13
CA MET A 92 11.82 16.11 -0.20
C MET A 92 13.16 16.35 -0.87
N TYR A 93 13.33 15.88 -2.11
CA TYR A 93 14.57 16.05 -2.85
C TYR A 93 14.74 17.47 -3.42
N PHE A 94 13.66 18.10 -3.90
CA PHE A 94 13.72 19.40 -4.56
C PHE A 94 13.39 20.60 -3.66
N ALA A 95 12.67 20.40 -2.55
CA ALA A 95 12.21 21.51 -1.71
C ALA A 95 13.30 22.06 -0.78
N PRO A 96 13.29 23.38 -0.48
CA PRO A 96 14.14 23.94 0.56
C PRO A 96 13.86 23.30 1.93
N PRO A 97 14.89 22.98 2.74
CA PRO A 97 14.71 22.33 4.04
C PRO A 97 13.77 23.10 5.00
N LYS A 98 13.71 24.43 4.86
CA LYS A 98 12.82 25.29 5.66
C LYS A 98 11.32 25.06 5.38
N HIS A 99 10.95 24.61 4.18
CA HIS A 99 9.55 24.52 3.74
C HIS A 99 9.09 23.10 3.44
N VAL A 100 10.01 22.13 3.37
CA VAL A 100 9.72 20.73 2.99
C VAL A 100 8.57 20.11 3.78
N HIS A 101 8.54 20.32 5.10
CA HIS A 101 7.49 19.78 5.97
C HIS A 101 6.10 20.32 5.62
N ARG A 102 5.98 21.61 5.29
CA ARG A 102 4.69 22.22 4.90
C ARG A 102 4.23 21.71 3.54
N LEU A 103 5.16 21.58 2.60
CA LEU A 103 4.86 21.09 1.25
C LEU A 103 4.40 19.63 1.26
N VAL A 104 5.15 18.76 1.94
CA VAL A 104 4.79 17.35 2.14
C VAL A 104 3.44 17.23 2.84
N PHE A 105 3.23 17.94 3.95
CA PHE A 105 1.96 17.93 4.67
C PHE A 105 0.78 18.36 3.79
N THR A 106 0.95 19.47 3.07
CA THR A 106 -0.11 20.02 2.19
C THR A 106 -0.44 19.04 1.08
N PHE A 107 0.58 18.47 0.42
CA PHE A 107 0.37 17.48 -0.63
C PHE A 107 -0.35 16.23 -0.10
N CYS A 108 0.16 15.63 0.98
CA CYS A 108 -0.43 14.44 1.59
C CYS A 108 -1.89 14.64 1.98
N MET A 109 -2.21 15.73 2.67
CA MET A 109 -3.57 16.03 3.14
C MET A 109 -4.52 16.33 1.98
N CYS A 110 -4.09 17.13 0.99
CA CYS A 110 -4.89 17.40 -0.20
C CYS A 110 -5.17 16.12 -1.00
N TYR A 111 -4.18 15.24 -1.13
CA TYR A 111 -4.34 13.98 -1.86
C TYR A 111 -5.26 13.00 -1.13
N LEU A 112 -5.14 12.91 0.20
CA LEU A 112 -6.07 12.14 1.03
C LEU A 112 -7.50 12.66 0.95
N LEU A 113 -7.67 13.99 1.04
CA LEU A 113 -8.98 14.61 0.91
C LEU A 113 -9.61 14.26 -0.45
N PHE A 114 -8.84 14.41 -1.53
CA PHE A 114 -9.29 14.10 -2.88
C PHE A 114 -9.71 12.63 -3.01
N ILE A 115 -8.89 11.68 -2.54
CA ILE A 115 -9.22 10.26 -2.70
C ILE A 115 -10.41 9.84 -1.85
N HIS A 116 -10.58 10.40 -0.64
CA HIS A 116 -11.75 10.12 0.19
C HIS A 116 -13.02 10.75 -0.36
N PHE A 117 -12.95 11.96 -0.92
CA PHE A 117 -14.07 12.59 -1.60
C PHE A 117 -14.49 11.76 -2.82
N TYR A 118 -13.52 11.32 -3.61
CA TYR A 118 -13.76 10.45 -4.76
C TYR A 118 -14.33 9.08 -4.32
N ARG A 119 -13.87 8.53 -3.18
CA ARG A 119 -14.37 7.28 -2.58
C ARG A 119 -15.84 7.39 -2.26
N TRP A 120 -16.20 8.50 -1.62
CA TRP A 120 -17.58 8.83 -1.23
C TRP A 120 -18.53 8.90 -2.44
N LEU A 121 -18.07 9.41 -3.58
CA LEU A 121 -18.91 9.55 -4.78
C LEU A 121 -19.17 8.24 -5.52
N ILE A 122 -18.27 7.26 -5.44
CA ILE A 122 -18.29 6.08 -6.32
C ILE A 122 -18.66 4.79 -5.58
N LEU A 123 -18.17 4.61 -4.35
CA LEU A 123 -18.34 3.35 -3.65
C LEU A 123 -19.64 3.36 -2.87
N THR A 124 -20.55 2.47 -3.26
CA THR A 124 -21.83 2.23 -2.58
C THR A 124 -21.74 1.13 -1.52
N SER A 125 -20.69 0.30 -1.58
CA SER A 125 -20.43 -0.83 -0.69
C SER A 125 -19.07 -0.71 -0.04
N TYR A 126 -18.94 -1.26 1.17
CA TYR A 126 -17.67 -1.28 1.89
C TYR A 126 -16.73 -2.35 1.35
N TYR A 127 -15.53 -1.92 0.99
CA TYR A 127 -14.38 -2.73 0.62
C TYR A 127 -13.15 -2.28 1.41
N LEU A 128 -12.24 -3.20 1.68
CA LEU A 128 -10.91 -2.92 2.20
C LEU A 128 -10.04 -2.38 1.05
N ASP A 129 -10.13 -1.07 0.86
CA ASP A 129 -9.58 -0.37 -0.29
C ASP A 129 -8.21 0.28 -0.02
N ILE A 130 -7.61 0.86 -1.06
CA ILE A 130 -6.29 1.49 -0.98
C ILE A 130 -6.24 2.71 -0.03
N THR A 131 -7.38 3.28 0.34
CA THR A 131 -7.41 4.45 1.21
C THR A 131 -6.93 4.14 2.63
N GLY A 132 -7.13 2.91 3.10
CA GLY A 132 -6.60 2.41 4.37
C GLY A 132 -5.07 2.56 4.48
N PRO A 133 -4.29 1.88 3.64
CA PRO A 133 -2.84 2.02 3.60
C PRO A 133 -2.35 3.46 3.39
N MET A 134 -3.07 4.27 2.61
CA MET A 134 -2.72 5.68 2.40
C MET A 134 -2.86 6.51 3.67
N MET A 135 -3.92 6.31 4.46
CA MET A 135 -4.06 6.97 5.78
C MET A 135 -2.87 6.66 6.68
N VAL A 136 -2.48 5.38 6.75
CA VAL A 136 -1.33 4.93 7.56
C VAL A 136 -0.01 5.54 7.04
N ALA A 137 0.15 5.63 5.72
CA ALA A 137 1.35 6.20 5.11
C ALA A 137 1.49 7.69 5.39
N VAL A 138 0.40 8.45 5.45
CA VAL A 138 0.44 9.90 5.76
C VAL A 138 0.55 10.17 7.26
N GLN A 139 0.13 9.24 8.12
CA GLN A 139 0.30 9.36 9.56
C GLN A 139 1.77 9.19 10.00
N LYS A 140 2.58 8.45 9.24
CA LYS A 140 3.98 8.14 9.58
C LYS A 140 4.94 9.18 9.04
#